data_AF-A0A9Q3VAF4-F1
#
_entry.id   AF-A0A9Q3VAF4-F1
#
_cell.length_a   1.000
_cell.length_b   1.000
_cell.length_c   1.000
_cell.angle_alpha   90.00
_cell.angle_beta   90.00
_cell.angle_gamma   90.00
#
_symmetry.space_group_name_H-M   'P 1'
#
loop_
_entity.id
_entity.type
_entity.pdbx_description
1 polymer ?
#
loop_
_entity_poly.entity_id
_entity_poly.type
_entity_poly.pdbx_seq_one_letter_code
_entity_poly.pdbx_strand_id
1 'polypeptide(L)'
;MYIKFSKVFKVYSIMILIFLIMIFNCTKTVIAKESNCKVLNKMESIDVNKKWKINFNNKLNVDTLKNNIKILDGDSKEYLEIKLKYNDKDKSVNVEPLKNYRSKGNYTLIIEEGIKSFDGKKLLKGVRLNFKCKEYKQEINKSSSLLKENFKDPGNIVNNKEDFYNILRYALYTFKSKITLIINNYNENDYSLDIIDDIIHDNPILDYGYKGANGSISLSKEKIIMKLNLNYTYSKERMEYMRKESQNKANDIIKKIIKTNMNDYEKELAIHDYIVSNSRYDERLFSGNIPGESYTDYGVLVKGVGVCESYAKAMYRLLNAAGIETLFVFGEAINQSGITEAHAWNIVKLNGRYYQLDTTWDNPIVPGGKKYITHDYFNLTDNEMEKDHIWDKSKYPKCYSKTYSFKQKYVA
;
A
#
# COMPACT_ATOMS: atom_id res chain seq x y z
N MET A 1 34.75 28.33 9.38
CA MET A 1 33.96 27.95 8.20
C MET A 1 32.54 28.46 8.34
N TYR A 2 31.93 28.95 7.25
CA TYR A 2 30.53 29.44 7.20
C TYR A 2 29.85 28.99 5.90
N ILE A 3 28.51 28.87 5.92
CA ILE A 3 27.69 28.48 4.76
C ILE A 3 27.18 29.74 4.03
N LYS A 4 27.29 29.75 2.69
CA LYS A 4 26.77 30.81 1.81
C LYS A 4 25.80 30.19 0.80
N PHE A 5 24.62 30.79 0.63
CA PHE A 5 23.59 30.31 -0.29
C PHE A 5 23.47 31.20 -1.53
N SER A 6 23.45 30.61 -2.70
CA SER A 6 23.15 31.26 -3.98
C SER A 6 21.73 30.91 -4.43
N LYS A 7 20.83 31.89 -4.49
CA LYS A 7 19.57 31.77 -5.23
C LYS A 7 19.89 31.77 -6.73
N VAL A 8 19.38 30.79 -7.48
CA VAL A 8 19.26 30.90 -8.93
C VAL A 8 17.85 31.41 -9.23
N PHE A 9 17.75 32.63 -9.73
CA PHE A 9 16.54 33.17 -10.35
C PHE A 9 16.91 33.57 -11.78
N LYS A 10 16.05 33.24 -12.76
CA LYS A 10 16.04 33.96 -14.03
C LYS A 10 15.44 35.34 -13.74
N VAL A 11 16.26 36.37 -13.86
CA VAL A 11 15.84 37.77 -13.73
C VAL A 11 15.41 38.25 -15.11
N TYR A 12 14.12 38.57 -15.27
CA TYR A 12 13.73 39.72 -16.08
C TYR A 12 13.80 40.98 -15.19
N SER A 13 14.01 42.14 -15.81
CA SER A 13 14.74 43.27 -15.23
C SER A 13 14.02 44.09 -14.12
N ILE A 14 14.78 45.06 -13.57
CA ILE A 14 14.37 46.29 -12.82
C ILE A 14 14.43 46.27 -11.26
N MET A 15 15.27 47.19 -10.73
CA MET A 15 15.33 47.93 -9.43
C MET A 15 15.09 47.19 -8.08
N ILE A 16 16.09 47.10 -7.17
CA ILE A 16 16.63 48.12 -6.22
C ILE A 16 15.67 48.51 -5.06
N LEU A 17 16.26 48.59 -3.85
CA LEU A 17 15.87 49.35 -2.62
C LEU A 17 15.36 48.54 -1.39
N ILE A 18 15.42 49.09 -0.17
CA ILE A 18 16.53 49.00 0.83
C ILE A 18 16.00 49.21 2.29
N PHE A 19 16.66 48.67 3.34
CA PHE A 19 16.44 48.97 4.79
C PHE A 19 14.98 48.74 5.34
N LEU A 20 14.61 48.91 6.64
CA LEU A 20 15.32 49.28 7.89
C LEU A 20 14.88 48.43 9.13
N ILE A 21 15.44 48.76 10.31
CA ILE A 21 15.48 48.05 11.61
C ILE A 21 14.42 48.55 12.62
N MET A 22 13.96 47.70 13.57
CA MET A 22 13.68 47.97 15.01
C MET A 22 13.29 46.63 15.72
N ILE A 23 13.74 46.20 16.91
CA ILE A 23 13.91 46.80 18.28
C ILE A 23 12.53 47.06 18.93
N PHE A 24 12.20 46.71 20.18
CA PHE A 24 12.95 46.13 21.33
C PHE A 24 12.56 44.62 21.55
N ASN A 25 12.45 43.94 22.71
CA ASN A 25 12.53 44.22 24.16
C ASN A 25 12.95 42.95 24.96
N CYS A 26 13.03 42.98 26.31
CA CYS A 26 13.45 41.86 27.17
C CYS A 26 12.42 41.41 28.24
N THR A 27 12.34 40.09 28.48
CA THR A 27 12.08 39.51 29.80
C THR A 27 13.02 38.30 30.01
N LYS A 28 13.50 38.07 31.24
CA LYS A 28 14.43 36.97 31.56
C LYS A 28 13.67 35.68 31.92
N THR A 29 13.50 34.77 30.96
CA THR A 29 13.26 33.35 31.25
C THR A 29 14.59 32.60 31.37
N VAL A 30 14.65 31.59 32.24
CA VAL A 30 15.79 30.67 32.32
C VAL A 30 15.71 29.68 31.17
N ILE A 31 16.21 30.10 30.00
CA ILE A 31 16.23 29.26 28.80
C ILE A 31 17.41 28.31 28.89
N ALA A 32 17.16 27.02 28.66
CA ALA A 32 18.20 25.99 28.64
C ALA A 32 19.27 26.32 27.58
N LYS A 33 20.53 26.44 28.06
CA LYS A 33 21.78 26.71 27.32
C LYS A 33 21.59 26.77 25.80
N GLU A 34 21.40 27.97 25.24
CA GLU A 34 21.09 28.19 23.82
C GLU A 34 21.95 27.29 22.93
N SER A 35 21.30 26.38 22.20
CA SER A 35 22.00 25.54 21.24
C SER A 35 22.69 26.44 20.22
N ASN A 36 24.02 26.39 20.13
CA ASN A 36 24.81 27.36 19.37
C ASN A 36 24.73 27.04 17.86
N CYS A 37 23.54 27.21 17.31
CA CYS A 37 23.10 26.76 16.02
C CYS A 37 22.38 27.90 15.28
N LYS A 38 22.64 28.06 13.98
CA LYS A 38 21.93 29.00 13.12
C LYS A 38 20.71 28.31 12.54
N VAL A 39 19.52 28.67 13.04
CA VAL A 39 18.27 28.30 12.39
C VAL A 39 18.15 29.11 11.09
N LEU A 40 17.78 28.44 10.00
CA LEU A 40 17.46 29.03 8.71
C LEU A 40 15.94 29.15 8.55
N ASN A 41 15.51 30.10 7.72
CA ASN A 41 14.09 30.31 7.39
C ASN A 41 13.43 28.98 6.98
N LYS A 42 12.27 28.69 7.58
CA LYS A 42 11.51 27.47 7.31
C LYS A 42 11.16 27.38 5.82
N MET A 43 11.23 26.18 5.24
CA MET A 43 10.74 25.91 3.90
C MET A 43 9.41 25.14 3.94
N GLU A 44 8.46 25.55 3.11
CA GLU A 44 7.16 24.88 2.94
C GLU A 44 7.10 24.18 1.57
N SER A 45 6.11 23.31 1.38
CA SER A 45 5.78 22.68 0.10
C SER A 45 6.93 21.92 -0.59
N ILE A 46 7.83 21.32 0.19
CA ILE A 46 8.97 20.54 -0.34
C ILE A 46 8.52 19.21 -0.96
N ASP A 47 9.15 18.80 -2.06
CA ASP A 47 8.89 17.49 -2.68
C ASP A 47 9.32 16.31 -1.80
N VAL A 48 8.51 15.25 -1.78
CA VAL A 48 8.78 14.04 -0.97
C VAL A 48 10.08 13.30 -1.34
N ASN A 49 10.61 13.53 -2.54
CA ASN A 49 11.89 12.99 -3.02
C ASN A 49 13.05 14.00 -2.96
N LYS A 50 12.90 15.13 -2.24
CA LYS A 50 13.86 16.23 -2.24
C LYS A 50 15.25 15.79 -1.78
N LYS A 51 16.24 16.03 -2.64
CA LYS A 51 17.67 15.95 -2.30
C LYS A 51 18.21 17.33 -1.94
N TRP A 52 19.19 17.38 -1.05
CA TRP A 52 19.83 18.61 -0.60
C TRP A 52 21.28 18.68 -1.08
N LYS A 53 21.76 19.87 -1.45
CA LYS A 53 23.17 20.16 -1.69
C LYS A 53 23.63 21.24 -0.71
N ILE A 54 24.55 20.90 0.18
CA ILE A 54 25.10 21.79 1.19
C ILE A 54 26.47 22.25 0.70
N ASN A 55 26.66 23.56 0.50
CA ASN A 55 27.92 24.13 0.02
C ASN A 55 28.73 24.73 1.18
N PHE A 56 30.03 24.44 1.23
CA PHE A 56 30.95 24.92 2.26
C PHE A 56 32.06 25.78 1.62
N ASN A 57 32.64 26.73 2.37
CA ASN A 57 33.70 27.59 1.83
C ASN A 57 35.09 26.92 1.77
N ASN A 58 35.30 25.86 2.56
CA ASN A 58 36.56 25.09 2.64
C ASN A 58 36.36 23.65 2.12
N LYS A 59 37.47 22.98 1.75
CA LYS A 59 37.48 21.52 1.58
C LYS A 59 37.20 20.83 2.92
N LEU A 60 36.59 19.64 2.92
CA LEU A 60 36.09 18.98 4.13
C LEU A 60 36.88 17.71 4.48
N ASN A 61 37.01 17.41 5.77
CA ASN A 61 37.32 16.05 6.20
C ASN A 61 36.02 15.22 6.12
N VAL A 62 36.02 14.20 5.25
CA VAL A 62 34.83 13.41 4.91
C VAL A 62 34.32 12.57 6.09
N ASP A 63 35.22 12.09 6.93
CA ASP A 63 34.91 11.24 8.09
C ASP A 63 34.02 11.99 9.11
N THR A 64 34.22 13.31 9.24
CA THR A 64 33.38 14.16 10.10
C THR A 64 31.94 14.32 9.61
N LEU A 65 31.59 13.96 8.37
CA LEU A 65 30.27 14.24 7.80
C LEU A 65 29.18 13.29 8.34
N LYS A 66 29.46 11.98 8.43
CA LYS A 66 28.45 10.94 8.73
C LYS A 66 27.71 11.18 10.05
N ASN A 67 28.41 11.65 11.08
CA ASN A 67 27.84 11.83 12.42
C ASN A 67 27.31 13.25 12.66
N ASN A 68 27.60 14.21 11.79
CA ASN A 68 27.26 15.62 11.95
C ASN A 68 26.26 16.16 10.92
N ILE A 69 25.90 15.41 9.88
CA ILE A 69 24.77 15.74 9.00
C ILE A 69 23.65 14.72 9.27
N LYS A 70 22.45 15.20 9.57
CA LYS A 70 21.29 14.35 9.93
C LYS A 70 20.00 14.96 9.39
N ILE A 71 18.96 14.15 9.21
CA ILE A 71 17.59 14.65 9.04
C ILE A 71 16.71 14.02 10.11
N LEU A 72 16.03 14.87 10.89
CA LEU A 72 15.11 14.50 11.95
C LEU A 72 13.67 14.55 11.41
N ASP A 73 12.89 13.49 11.60
CA ASP A 73 11.44 13.51 11.42
C ASP A 73 10.79 14.30 12.58
N GLY A 74 10.06 15.35 12.22
CA GLY A 74 9.47 16.28 13.18
C GLY A 74 8.31 15.70 13.97
N ASP A 75 7.69 14.62 13.49
CA ASP A 75 6.53 14.00 14.12
C ASP A 75 6.98 12.80 14.98
N SER A 76 7.79 11.86 14.45
CA SER A 76 8.27 10.70 15.21
C SER A 76 9.48 10.96 16.11
N LYS A 77 10.20 12.07 15.90
CA LYS A 77 11.49 12.42 16.55
C LYS A 77 12.66 11.49 16.21
N GLU A 78 12.53 10.63 15.21
CA GLU A 78 13.59 9.73 14.75
C GLU A 78 14.47 10.37 13.66
N TYR A 79 15.70 9.88 13.52
CA TYR A 79 16.58 10.28 12.44
C TYR A 79 16.38 9.40 11.21
N LEU A 80 16.20 10.02 10.05
CA LEU A 80 16.12 9.31 8.77
C LEU A 80 17.50 8.79 8.34
N GLU A 81 17.51 7.61 7.72
CA GLU A 81 18.68 7.08 7.02
C GLU A 81 18.97 7.93 5.78
N ILE A 82 20.23 8.39 5.66
CA ILE A 82 20.68 9.27 4.57
C ILE A 82 21.97 8.76 3.92
N LYS A 83 22.06 8.93 2.61
CA LYS A 83 23.29 8.78 1.83
C LYS A 83 23.95 10.16 1.69
N LEU A 84 25.21 10.25 2.06
CA LEU A 84 26.05 11.44 1.86
C LEU A 84 27.00 11.21 0.69
N LYS A 85 27.14 12.19 -0.20
CA LYS A 85 28.18 12.20 -1.25
C LYS A 85 28.88 13.56 -1.26
N TYR A 86 30.15 13.57 -0.86
CA TYR A 86 31.01 14.75 -0.96
C TYR A 86 31.51 14.96 -2.39
N ASN A 87 31.62 16.21 -2.81
CA ASN A 87 32.32 16.65 -4.01
C ASN A 87 33.33 17.73 -3.61
N ASP A 88 34.61 17.40 -3.76
CA ASP A 88 35.75 18.25 -3.38
C ASP A 88 35.91 19.49 -4.27
N LYS A 89 35.61 19.39 -5.57
CA LYS A 89 35.68 20.53 -6.51
C LYS A 89 34.66 21.61 -6.14
N ASP A 90 33.43 21.19 -5.86
CA ASP A 90 32.31 22.06 -5.47
C ASP A 90 32.34 22.43 -3.97
N LYS A 91 33.24 21.82 -3.18
CA LYS A 91 33.26 21.88 -1.70
C LYS A 91 31.87 21.60 -1.09
N SER A 92 31.15 20.63 -1.63
CA SER A 92 29.72 20.42 -1.34
C SER A 92 29.39 19.00 -0.93
N VAL A 93 28.38 18.84 -0.08
CA VAL A 93 27.82 17.53 0.30
C VAL A 93 26.41 17.42 -0.23
N ASN A 94 26.16 16.43 -1.09
CA ASN A 94 24.81 15.99 -1.43
C ASN A 94 24.27 15.08 -0.33
N VAL A 95 23.05 15.35 0.11
CA VAL A 95 22.30 14.56 1.10
C VAL A 95 21.06 14.00 0.42
N GLU A 96 20.95 12.68 0.38
CA GLU A 96 19.83 11.97 -0.22
C GLU A 96 19.21 11.04 0.86
N PRO A 97 17.93 11.18 1.22
CA PRO A 97 17.31 10.23 2.14
C PRO A 97 17.11 8.88 1.44
N LEU A 98 17.28 7.76 2.17
CA LEU A 98 17.12 6.42 1.59
C LEU A 98 15.65 6.05 1.33
N LYS A 99 14.73 6.76 1.97
CA LYS A 99 13.27 6.66 1.80
C LYS A 99 12.73 8.06 1.50
N ASN A 100 11.63 8.15 0.75
CA ASN A 100 10.96 9.44 0.53
C ASN A 100 10.41 9.99 1.87
N TYR A 101 10.36 11.31 1.99
CA TYR A 101 9.68 11.98 3.10
C TYR A 101 8.17 11.71 3.08
N ARG A 102 7.51 11.75 4.24
CA ARG A 102 6.06 11.58 4.34
C ARG A 102 5.32 12.77 3.74
N SER A 103 4.22 12.51 3.01
CA SER A 103 3.31 13.55 2.50
C SER A 103 2.81 14.43 3.66
N LYS A 104 2.80 15.77 3.48
CA LYS A 104 2.52 16.77 4.54
C LYS A 104 3.45 16.74 5.77
N GLY A 105 4.44 15.84 5.85
CA GLY A 105 5.30 15.63 7.02
C GLY A 105 6.28 16.77 7.31
N ASN A 106 6.59 16.98 8.58
CA ASN A 106 7.53 17.98 9.07
C ASN A 106 8.92 17.36 9.30
N TYR A 107 9.99 18.10 8.98
CA TYR A 107 11.37 17.62 9.06
C TYR A 107 12.34 18.72 9.47
N THR A 108 13.50 18.34 9.99
CA THR A 108 14.65 19.25 10.19
C THR A 108 15.91 18.66 9.60
N LEU A 109 16.52 19.33 8.62
CA LEU A 109 17.91 19.07 8.21
C LEU A 109 18.84 19.72 9.25
N ILE A 110 19.74 18.93 9.82
CA ILE A 110 20.65 19.33 10.90
C ILE A 110 22.10 19.17 10.42
N ILE A 111 22.92 20.18 10.67
CA ILE A 111 24.34 20.24 10.39
C ILE A 111 25.03 20.66 11.70
N GLU A 112 25.64 19.72 12.41
CA GLU A 112 26.27 19.97 13.71
C GLU A 112 27.68 20.59 13.56
N GLU A 113 28.14 21.29 14.59
CA GLU A 113 29.43 22.01 14.61
C GLU A 113 30.68 21.10 14.53
N GLY A 114 30.51 19.77 14.69
CA GLY A 114 31.59 18.80 14.64
C GLY A 114 32.19 18.54 13.25
N ILE A 115 31.60 19.08 12.16
CA ILE A 115 32.21 19.05 10.83
C ILE A 115 33.54 19.82 10.84
N LYS A 116 34.60 19.22 10.29
CA LYS A 116 35.90 19.88 10.10
C LYS A 116 36.19 20.11 8.62
N SER A 117 36.88 21.21 8.30
CA SER A 117 37.58 21.31 7.03
C SER A 117 38.82 20.40 6.99
N PHE A 118 39.40 20.18 5.82
CA PHE A 118 40.56 19.30 5.61
C PHE A 118 41.78 19.73 6.46
N ASP A 119 41.95 21.04 6.67
CA ASP A 119 42.93 21.65 7.57
C ASP A 119 42.50 21.64 9.06
N GLY A 120 41.60 20.73 9.45
CA GLY A 120 41.18 20.48 10.84
C GLY A 120 40.22 21.49 11.47
N LYS A 121 40.02 22.68 10.88
CA LYS A 121 39.20 23.76 11.46
C LYS A 121 37.72 23.36 11.53
N LYS A 122 37.11 23.47 12.72
CA LYS A 122 35.68 23.16 12.95
C LYS A 122 34.75 24.15 12.23
N LEU A 123 33.51 23.72 12.01
CA LEU A 123 32.39 24.59 11.67
C LEU A 123 32.07 25.51 12.87
N LEU A 124 31.94 26.82 12.64
CA LEU A 124 31.91 27.82 13.72
C LEU A 124 30.56 27.97 14.44
N LYS A 125 29.49 27.46 13.84
CA LYS A 125 28.14 27.38 14.41
C LYS A 125 27.39 26.29 13.65
N GLY A 126 26.67 25.41 14.35
CA GLY A 126 25.80 24.43 13.68
C GLY A 126 24.71 25.13 12.85
N VAL A 127 23.97 24.40 12.02
CA VAL A 127 22.88 24.93 11.19
C VAL A 127 21.67 23.99 11.21
N ARG A 128 20.47 24.55 11.36
CA ARG A 128 19.19 23.83 11.33
C ARG A 128 18.25 24.44 10.30
N LEU A 129 17.68 23.60 9.45
CA LEU A 129 16.69 23.99 8.44
C LEU A 129 15.42 23.16 8.63
N ASN A 130 14.39 23.80 9.18
CA ASN A 130 13.07 23.20 9.30
C ASN A 130 12.38 23.23 7.94
N PHE A 131 11.79 22.12 7.52
CA PHE A 131 11.01 22.07 6.29
C PHE A 131 9.76 21.20 6.43
N LYS A 132 8.74 21.51 5.63
CA LYS A 132 7.51 20.70 5.52
C LYS A 132 7.33 20.25 4.08
N CYS A 133 6.96 18.98 3.90
CA CYS A 133 6.69 18.44 2.59
C CYS A 133 5.31 18.88 2.09
N LYS A 134 5.15 19.06 0.78
CA LYS A 134 3.86 19.34 0.16
C LYS A 134 2.90 18.17 0.36
N GLU A 135 1.62 18.40 0.08
CA GLU A 135 0.71 17.29 -0.13
C GLU A 135 1.10 16.57 -1.42
N TYR A 136 1.70 15.40 -1.28
CA TYR A 136 1.81 14.46 -2.38
C TYR A 136 0.42 13.83 -2.59
N LYS A 137 -0.43 14.51 -3.35
CA LYS A 137 -1.60 13.87 -3.96
C LYS A 137 -1.05 12.85 -4.94
N GLN A 138 -1.30 11.58 -4.66
CA GLN A 138 -0.72 10.48 -5.42
C GLN A 138 -1.45 10.38 -6.77
N GLU A 139 -0.82 10.91 -7.82
CA GLU A 139 -1.08 10.47 -9.18
C GLU A 139 -0.55 9.03 -9.33
N ILE A 140 -1.33 8.09 -8.78
CA ILE A 140 -1.53 6.79 -9.43
C ILE A 140 -2.07 7.11 -10.82
N ASN A 141 -1.65 6.38 -11.86
CA ASN A 141 -2.28 6.45 -13.17
C ASN A 141 -3.76 6.04 -13.04
N LYS A 142 -4.63 7.03 -12.80
CA LYS A 142 -6.03 6.83 -12.39
C LYS A 142 -6.95 6.39 -13.54
N SER A 143 -6.35 5.90 -14.62
CA SER A 143 -6.96 5.38 -15.83
C SER A 143 -6.67 3.89 -16.05
N SER A 144 -5.87 3.23 -15.20
CA SER A 144 -5.51 1.81 -15.37
C SER A 144 -5.93 0.90 -14.21
N SER A 145 -6.07 1.39 -12.98
CA SER A 145 -6.49 0.54 -11.84
C SER A 145 -7.94 0.05 -12.01
N LEU A 146 -8.11 -1.27 -12.00
CA LEU A 146 -9.40 -1.96 -12.10
C LEU A 146 -10.09 -2.16 -10.74
N LEU A 147 -9.38 -1.91 -9.62
CA LEU A 147 -9.95 -2.00 -8.27
C LEU A 147 -11.10 -1.01 -8.05
N LYS A 148 -12.29 -1.58 -7.85
CA LYS A 148 -13.51 -0.84 -7.50
C LYS A 148 -13.55 -0.60 -5.99
N GLU A 149 -12.78 0.37 -5.48
CA GLU A 149 -12.72 0.71 -4.03
C GLU A 149 -13.25 2.12 -3.70
N ASN A 150 -14.12 2.71 -4.53
CA ASN A 150 -14.65 4.06 -4.32
C ASN A 150 -16.16 4.11 -4.57
N PHE A 151 -16.93 3.47 -3.68
CA PHE A 151 -18.39 3.41 -3.78
C PHE A 151 -19.03 4.68 -3.22
N LYS A 152 -20.00 5.25 -3.95
CA LYS A 152 -20.88 6.31 -3.45
C LYS A 152 -21.92 5.71 -2.51
N ASP A 153 -22.44 6.49 -1.57
CA ASP A 153 -23.59 6.08 -0.75
C ASP A 153 -24.84 6.01 -1.66
N PRO A 154 -25.49 4.84 -1.81
CA PRO A 154 -26.73 4.70 -2.58
C PRO A 154 -27.98 5.06 -1.75
N GLY A 155 -27.82 5.42 -0.47
CA GLY A 155 -28.94 5.64 0.44
C GLY A 155 -29.49 4.32 0.99
N ASN A 156 -30.81 4.22 1.09
CA ASN A 156 -31.49 3.07 1.71
C ASN A 156 -32.86 2.72 1.09
N ILE A 157 -33.16 3.24 -0.10
CA ILE A 157 -34.41 2.93 -0.82
C ILE A 157 -34.10 1.84 -1.85
N VAL A 158 -34.91 0.78 -1.87
CA VAL A 158 -34.76 -0.38 -2.74
C VAL A 158 -35.98 -0.44 -3.68
N ASN A 159 -35.73 -0.30 -4.97
CA ASN A 159 -36.74 -0.38 -6.02
C ASN A 159 -36.60 -1.66 -6.86
N ASN A 160 -35.42 -2.27 -6.86
CA ASN A 160 -35.01 -3.44 -7.66
C ASN A 160 -33.80 -4.17 -6.99
N LYS A 161 -33.34 -5.30 -7.58
CA LYS A 161 -32.19 -6.07 -7.08
C LYS A 161 -30.85 -5.31 -7.11
N GLU A 162 -30.62 -4.45 -8.09
CA GLU A 162 -29.37 -3.69 -8.21
C GLU A 162 -29.24 -2.65 -7.09
N ASP A 163 -30.33 -1.97 -6.71
CA ASP A 163 -30.34 -1.09 -5.52
C ASP A 163 -29.94 -1.88 -4.27
N PHE A 164 -30.52 -3.07 -4.08
CA PHE A 164 -30.25 -3.94 -2.93
C PHE A 164 -28.78 -4.40 -2.89
N TYR A 165 -28.26 -4.92 -4.01
CA TYR A 165 -26.85 -5.28 -4.18
C TYR A 165 -25.93 -4.09 -3.88
N ASN A 166 -26.24 -2.91 -4.43
CA ASN A 166 -25.43 -1.70 -4.25
C ASN A 166 -25.44 -1.20 -2.80
N ILE A 167 -26.58 -1.22 -2.10
CA ILE A 167 -26.67 -0.82 -0.69
C ILE A 167 -25.93 -1.80 0.22
N LEU A 168 -26.06 -3.11 0.01
CA LEU A 168 -25.34 -4.14 0.77
C LEU A 168 -23.83 -4.06 0.54
N ARG A 169 -23.38 -3.93 -0.71
CA ARG A 169 -21.97 -3.78 -1.08
C ARG A 169 -21.35 -2.51 -0.51
N TYR A 170 -22.11 -1.40 -0.49
CA TYR A 170 -21.69 -0.17 0.20
C TYR A 170 -21.69 -0.33 1.72
N ALA A 171 -22.61 -1.11 2.30
CA ALA A 171 -22.65 -1.37 3.74
C ALA A 171 -21.46 -2.22 4.22
N LEU A 172 -21.08 -3.26 3.47
CA LEU A 172 -19.84 -4.03 3.70
C LEU A 172 -18.61 -3.12 3.58
N TYR A 173 -18.50 -2.36 2.48
CA TYR A 173 -17.41 -1.38 2.29
C TYR A 173 -17.35 -0.30 3.40
N THR A 174 -18.47 0.08 4.00
CA THR A 174 -18.49 1.05 5.11
C THR A 174 -18.55 0.40 6.50
N PHE A 175 -18.42 -0.93 6.56
CA PHE A 175 -18.55 -1.76 7.77
C PHE A 175 -19.76 -1.38 8.64
N LYS A 176 -20.92 -1.11 8.00
CA LYS A 176 -22.18 -0.87 8.70
C LYS A 176 -22.62 -2.19 9.33
N SER A 177 -22.72 -2.23 10.66
CA SER A 177 -23.24 -3.37 11.42
C SER A 177 -24.76 -3.40 11.50
N LYS A 178 -25.44 -2.28 11.17
CA LYS A 178 -26.90 -2.18 11.10
C LYS A 178 -27.33 -1.38 9.87
N ILE A 179 -28.39 -1.84 9.21
CA ILE A 179 -28.99 -1.21 8.03
C ILE A 179 -30.51 -1.19 8.22
N THR A 180 -31.20 -0.17 7.67
CA THR A 180 -32.66 -0.14 7.58
C THR A 180 -33.05 0.32 6.19
N LEU A 181 -33.65 -0.58 5.42
CA LEU A 181 -34.01 -0.42 4.02
C LEU A 181 -35.51 -0.15 3.89
N ILE A 182 -35.88 0.63 2.88
CA ILE A 182 -37.25 0.89 2.47
C ILE A 182 -37.45 0.23 1.11
N ILE A 183 -38.19 -0.87 1.06
CA ILE A 183 -38.42 -1.65 -0.15
C ILE A 183 -39.77 -1.25 -0.74
N ASN A 184 -39.75 -0.72 -1.97
CA ASN A 184 -40.95 -0.22 -2.65
C ASN A 184 -41.70 -1.34 -3.40
N ASN A 185 -41.00 -2.38 -3.86
CA ASN A 185 -41.57 -3.56 -4.52
C ASN A 185 -40.94 -4.83 -3.91
N TYR A 186 -41.53 -5.40 -2.85
CA TYR A 186 -40.95 -6.58 -2.18
C TYR A 186 -41.33 -7.90 -2.89
N ASN A 187 -40.33 -8.76 -3.09
CA ASN A 187 -40.44 -10.14 -3.51
C ASN A 187 -39.34 -10.92 -2.78
N GLU A 188 -39.70 -11.99 -2.09
CA GLU A 188 -38.77 -12.75 -1.23
C GLU A 188 -37.60 -13.35 -2.02
N ASN A 189 -37.85 -13.79 -3.27
CA ASN A 189 -36.84 -14.30 -4.20
C ASN A 189 -35.90 -13.21 -4.76
N ASP A 190 -36.18 -11.93 -4.48
CA ASP A 190 -35.42 -10.80 -5.01
C ASP A 190 -34.54 -10.11 -3.96
N TYR A 191 -34.78 -10.37 -2.67
CA TYR A 191 -34.10 -9.71 -1.55
C TYR A 191 -33.59 -10.68 -0.47
N SER A 192 -33.21 -11.91 -0.86
CA SER A 192 -32.50 -12.83 0.03
C SER A 192 -31.08 -12.31 0.35
N LEU A 193 -30.57 -12.68 1.53
CA LEU A 193 -29.22 -12.29 1.97
C LEU A 193 -28.10 -13.07 1.27
N ASP A 194 -28.42 -14.13 0.54
CA ASP A 194 -27.46 -14.94 -0.25
C ASP A 194 -26.70 -14.09 -1.27
N ILE A 195 -27.29 -12.98 -1.74
CA ILE A 195 -26.65 -11.99 -2.61
C ILE A 195 -25.38 -11.36 -1.99
N ILE A 196 -25.17 -11.50 -0.68
CA ILE A 196 -23.92 -11.07 -0.04
C ILE A 196 -22.74 -11.94 -0.47
N ASP A 197 -22.96 -13.22 -0.75
CA ASP A 197 -21.90 -14.11 -1.22
C ASP A 197 -21.52 -13.77 -2.67
N ASP A 198 -22.49 -13.39 -3.52
CA ASP A 198 -22.23 -12.81 -4.85
C ASP A 198 -21.46 -11.49 -4.75
N ILE A 199 -21.84 -10.60 -3.82
CA ILE A 199 -21.12 -9.33 -3.58
C ILE A 199 -19.67 -9.57 -3.14
N ILE A 200 -19.42 -10.58 -2.28
CA ILE A 200 -18.08 -10.92 -1.81
C ILE A 200 -17.28 -11.61 -2.94
N HIS A 201 -17.91 -12.46 -3.75
CA HIS A 201 -17.30 -13.07 -4.94
C HIS A 201 -16.83 -12.01 -5.96
N ASP A 202 -17.68 -11.04 -6.28
CA ASP A 202 -17.36 -9.91 -7.17
C ASP A 202 -16.30 -8.96 -6.57
N ASN A 203 -16.26 -8.85 -5.23
CA ASN A 203 -15.47 -7.87 -4.49
C ASN A 203 -14.75 -8.53 -3.28
N PRO A 204 -13.79 -9.46 -3.51
CA PRO A 204 -13.18 -10.34 -2.50
C PRO A 204 -12.27 -9.64 -1.48
N ILE A 205 -12.32 -8.29 -1.42
CA ILE A 205 -11.55 -7.42 -0.52
C ILE A 205 -12.48 -6.51 0.30
N LEU A 206 -13.76 -6.86 0.44
CA LEU A 206 -14.74 -6.16 1.29
C LEU A 206 -15.05 -6.91 2.60
N ASP A 207 -14.67 -8.18 2.68
CA ASP A 207 -15.15 -9.16 3.67
C ASP A 207 -14.41 -9.12 5.02
N TYR A 208 -13.53 -8.14 5.27
CA TYR A 208 -12.61 -8.07 6.43
C TYR A 208 -13.24 -8.48 7.78
N GLY A 209 -13.17 -9.76 8.13
CA GLY A 209 -13.74 -10.31 9.36
C GLY A 209 -15.27 -10.38 9.41
N TYR A 210 -15.98 -10.22 8.29
CA TYR A 210 -17.42 -10.49 8.16
C TYR A 210 -17.77 -11.92 8.60
N LYS A 211 -18.98 -12.10 9.14
CA LYS A 211 -19.45 -13.34 9.77
C LYS A 211 -20.89 -13.74 9.41
N GLY A 212 -21.41 -13.22 8.30
CA GLY A 212 -22.81 -13.41 7.92
C GLY A 212 -23.72 -12.28 8.42
N ALA A 213 -24.92 -12.21 7.84
CA ALA A 213 -25.95 -11.22 8.15
C ALA A 213 -27.23 -11.91 8.62
N ASN A 214 -28.07 -11.18 9.33
CA ASN A 214 -29.45 -11.57 9.64
C ASN A 214 -30.36 -10.36 9.55
N GLY A 215 -31.68 -10.57 9.51
CA GLY A 215 -32.61 -9.47 9.41
C GLY A 215 -34.04 -9.80 9.80
N SER A 216 -34.88 -8.77 9.78
CA SER A 216 -36.32 -8.89 9.92
C SER A 216 -37.03 -7.87 9.02
N ILE A 217 -38.23 -8.24 8.58
CA ILE A 217 -39.06 -7.45 7.66
C ILE A 217 -40.33 -7.04 8.39
N SER A 218 -40.81 -5.83 8.14
CA SER A 218 -41.99 -5.26 8.79
C SER A 218 -42.71 -4.30 7.86
N LEU A 219 -44.05 -4.27 7.91
CA LEU A 219 -44.85 -3.27 7.19
C LEU A 219 -45.02 -2.01 8.06
N SER A 220 -44.78 -0.83 7.51
CA SER A 220 -45.00 0.44 8.21
C SER A 220 -45.40 1.55 7.24
N LYS A 221 -46.59 2.14 7.45
CA LYS A 221 -47.16 3.19 6.59
C LYS A 221 -47.11 2.81 5.10
N GLU A 222 -47.66 1.64 4.78
CA GLU A 222 -47.72 1.05 3.42
C GLU A 222 -46.36 0.72 2.79
N LYS A 223 -45.23 0.93 3.50
CA LYS A 223 -43.88 0.60 3.02
C LYS A 223 -43.31 -0.60 3.75
N ILE A 224 -42.56 -1.43 3.03
CA ILE A 224 -41.89 -2.60 3.59
C ILE A 224 -40.51 -2.17 4.09
N ILE A 225 -40.29 -2.34 5.39
CA ILE A 225 -39.09 -1.95 6.11
C ILE A 225 -38.30 -3.20 6.50
N MET A 226 -37.16 -3.40 5.86
CA MET A 226 -36.22 -4.47 6.18
C MET A 226 -35.09 -3.92 7.06
N LYS A 227 -34.88 -4.54 8.23
CA LYS A 227 -33.80 -4.21 9.17
C LYS A 227 -32.78 -5.32 9.15
N LEU A 228 -31.52 -4.99 8.89
CA LEU A 228 -30.42 -5.96 8.78
C LEU A 228 -29.37 -5.70 9.86
N ASN A 229 -28.84 -6.76 10.45
CA ASN A 229 -27.61 -6.74 11.25
C ASN A 229 -26.53 -7.51 10.47
N LEU A 230 -25.40 -6.85 10.21
CA LEU A 230 -24.22 -7.48 9.60
C LEU A 230 -23.22 -7.74 10.74
N ASN A 231 -22.79 -8.99 10.87
CA ASN A 231 -21.95 -9.43 11.98
C ASN A 231 -20.49 -9.43 11.55
N TYR A 232 -19.61 -8.96 12.44
CA TYR A 232 -18.17 -8.84 12.19
C TYR A 232 -17.36 -9.33 13.40
N THR A 233 -16.15 -9.82 13.13
CA THR A 233 -15.20 -10.35 14.12
C THR A 233 -14.42 -9.25 14.82
N TYR A 234 -14.25 -8.10 14.17
CA TYR A 234 -13.42 -6.99 14.62
C TYR A 234 -14.26 -5.71 14.80
N SER A 235 -13.74 -4.73 15.53
CA SER A 235 -14.34 -3.40 15.57
C SER A 235 -14.22 -2.71 14.21
N LYS A 236 -15.10 -1.73 13.94
CA LYS A 236 -15.10 -0.98 12.69
C LYS A 236 -13.75 -0.32 12.41
N GLU A 237 -13.15 0.27 13.44
CA GLU A 237 -11.87 0.97 13.38
C GLU A 237 -10.73 0.02 13.02
N ARG A 238 -10.78 -1.23 13.50
CA ARG A 238 -9.82 -2.28 13.15
C ARG A 238 -9.98 -2.73 11.70
N MET A 239 -11.20 -2.86 11.19
CA MET A 239 -11.46 -3.23 9.79
C MET A 239 -11.05 -2.11 8.81
N GLU A 240 -11.38 -0.85 9.16
CA GLU A 240 -10.91 0.32 8.42
C GLU A 240 -9.38 0.46 8.41
N TYR A 241 -8.72 0.17 9.55
CA TYR A 241 -7.26 0.10 9.64
C TYR A 241 -6.68 -0.99 8.73
N MET A 242 -7.19 -2.23 8.80
CA MET A 242 -6.64 -3.34 8.00
C MET A 242 -6.71 -3.04 6.51
N ARG A 243 -7.88 -2.63 6.02
CA ARG A 243 -8.06 -2.22 4.62
C ARG A 243 -7.12 -1.10 4.22
N LYS A 244 -7.03 -0.04 5.02
CA LYS A 244 -6.21 1.13 4.72
C LYS A 244 -4.72 0.76 4.63
N GLU A 245 -4.24 -0.11 5.51
CA GLU A 245 -2.86 -0.57 5.45
C GLU A 245 -2.62 -1.52 4.28
N SER A 246 -3.57 -2.39 3.90
CA SER A 246 -3.50 -3.18 2.66
C SER A 246 -3.45 -2.29 1.41
N GLN A 247 -4.25 -1.22 1.36
CA GLN A 247 -4.23 -0.23 0.28
C GLN A 247 -2.90 0.53 0.23
N ASN A 248 -2.41 1.05 1.36
CA ASN A 248 -1.11 1.72 1.47
C ASN A 248 0.03 0.80 1.02
N LYS A 249 0.02 -0.43 1.51
CA LYS A 249 1.04 -1.44 1.23
C LYS A 249 1.05 -1.89 -0.23
N ALA A 250 -0.12 -2.11 -0.83
CA ALA A 250 -0.23 -2.41 -2.26
C ALA A 250 0.33 -1.28 -3.14
N ASN A 251 0.02 -0.02 -2.80
CA ASN A 251 0.58 1.15 -3.48
C ASN A 251 2.11 1.22 -3.39
N ASP A 252 2.69 0.98 -2.20
CA ASP A 252 4.14 0.95 -2.02
C ASP A 252 4.81 -0.23 -2.74
N ILE A 253 4.17 -1.41 -2.78
CA ILE A 253 4.65 -2.58 -3.52
C ILE A 253 4.70 -2.28 -5.02
N ILE A 254 3.57 -1.85 -5.61
CA ILE A 254 3.45 -1.53 -7.03
C ILE A 254 4.49 -0.47 -7.42
N LYS A 255 4.61 0.60 -6.64
CA LYS A 255 5.61 1.66 -6.84
C LYS A 255 7.07 1.20 -6.73
N LYS A 256 7.35 0.09 -6.03
CA LYS A 256 8.68 -0.51 -5.87
C LYS A 256 9.04 -1.44 -7.03
N ILE A 257 8.09 -2.24 -7.52
CA ILE A 257 8.38 -3.35 -8.45
C ILE A 257 7.96 -3.06 -9.89
N ILE A 258 6.87 -2.33 -10.11
CA ILE A 258 6.33 -2.04 -11.45
C ILE A 258 7.06 -0.84 -12.06
N LYS A 259 7.48 -1.01 -13.31
CA LYS A 259 8.23 -0.03 -14.11
C LYS A 259 7.43 0.34 -15.35
N THR A 260 7.61 1.56 -15.85
CA THR A 260 6.81 2.14 -16.95
C THR A 260 6.78 1.31 -18.23
N ASN A 261 7.84 0.53 -18.49
CA ASN A 261 8.00 -0.25 -19.73
C ASN A 261 7.65 -1.74 -19.56
N MET A 262 7.15 -2.17 -18.39
CA MET A 262 6.76 -3.58 -18.19
C MET A 262 5.45 -3.88 -18.90
N ASN A 263 5.43 -4.95 -19.71
CA ASN A 263 4.20 -5.54 -20.22
C ASN A 263 3.49 -6.34 -19.11
N ASP A 264 2.21 -6.67 -19.31
CA ASP A 264 1.37 -7.21 -18.23
C ASP A 264 1.89 -8.52 -17.63
N TYR A 265 2.50 -9.39 -18.43
CA TYR A 265 3.16 -10.59 -17.92
C TYR A 265 4.40 -10.28 -17.05
N GLU A 266 5.19 -9.25 -17.38
CA GLU A 266 6.32 -8.83 -16.56
C GLU A 266 5.86 -8.18 -15.24
N LYS A 267 4.72 -7.48 -15.26
CA LYS A 267 4.09 -6.93 -14.04
C LYS A 267 3.58 -8.06 -13.14
N GLU A 268 2.89 -9.03 -13.73
CA GLU A 268 2.33 -10.20 -13.05
C GLU A 268 3.42 -11.03 -12.38
N LEU A 269 4.44 -11.44 -13.13
CA LEU A 269 5.59 -12.21 -12.61
C LEU A 269 6.31 -11.44 -11.49
N ALA A 270 6.49 -10.12 -11.63
CA ALA A 270 7.08 -9.30 -10.57
C ALA A 270 6.20 -9.22 -9.30
N ILE A 271 4.87 -9.21 -9.44
CA ILE A 271 3.91 -9.21 -8.33
C ILE A 271 3.88 -10.56 -7.61
N HIS A 272 3.81 -11.65 -8.37
CA HIS A 272 3.91 -13.03 -7.90
C HIS A 272 5.18 -13.26 -7.10
N ASP A 273 6.34 -13.04 -7.73
CA ASP A 273 7.65 -13.27 -7.11
C ASP A 273 7.86 -12.39 -5.88
N TYR A 274 7.26 -11.18 -5.87
CA TYR A 274 7.24 -10.35 -4.67
C TYR A 274 6.43 -11.00 -3.54
N ILE A 275 5.22 -11.49 -3.78
CA ILE A 275 4.41 -12.14 -2.74
C ILE A 275 5.11 -13.38 -2.20
N VAL A 276 5.56 -14.29 -3.07
CA VAL A 276 6.30 -15.50 -2.65
C VAL A 276 7.56 -15.12 -1.87
N SER A 277 8.34 -14.13 -2.34
CA SER A 277 9.54 -13.65 -1.63
C SER A 277 9.24 -13.04 -0.25
N ASN A 278 8.08 -12.41 -0.03
CA ASN A 278 7.81 -11.62 1.18
C ASN A 278 6.85 -12.29 2.19
N SER A 279 6.16 -13.37 1.82
CA SER A 279 5.13 -14.02 2.67
C SER A 279 5.42 -15.50 2.98
N ARG A 280 4.86 -16.03 4.07
CA ARG A 280 4.87 -17.47 4.39
C ARG A 280 3.45 -18.00 4.59
N TYR A 281 3.25 -19.31 4.48
CA TYR A 281 1.98 -19.92 4.86
C TYR A 281 1.74 -19.78 6.37
N ASP A 282 0.49 -19.73 6.81
CA ASP A 282 0.13 -19.65 8.23
C ASP A 282 -0.20 -21.03 8.80
N GLU A 283 0.85 -21.78 9.15
CA GLU A 283 0.79 -23.14 9.70
C GLU A 283 -0.09 -23.27 10.97
N ARG A 284 -0.49 -22.15 11.60
CA ARG A 284 -1.48 -22.15 12.69
C ARG A 284 -2.84 -22.65 12.25
N LEU A 285 -3.16 -22.66 10.96
CA LEU A 285 -4.32 -23.35 10.38
C LEU A 285 -4.42 -24.80 10.87
N PHE A 286 -3.32 -25.57 10.79
CA PHE A 286 -3.27 -26.98 11.19
C PHE A 286 -3.40 -27.20 12.70
N SER A 287 -3.32 -26.13 13.50
CA SER A 287 -3.54 -26.15 14.96
C SER A 287 -4.90 -25.55 15.37
N GLY A 288 -5.74 -25.14 14.42
CA GLY A 288 -7.02 -24.46 14.67
C GLY A 288 -6.91 -23.05 15.26
N ASN A 289 -5.70 -22.52 15.46
CA ASN A 289 -5.42 -21.24 16.13
C ASN A 289 -5.09 -20.10 15.15
N ILE A 290 -5.81 -20.08 14.03
CA ILE A 290 -5.60 -19.20 12.89
C ILE A 290 -6.31 -17.84 13.07
N PRO A 291 -5.60 -16.69 13.03
CA PRO A 291 -6.25 -15.37 13.13
C PRO A 291 -7.06 -15.03 11.88
N GLY A 292 -8.21 -14.35 12.06
CA GLY A 292 -9.08 -13.96 10.94
C GLY A 292 -8.40 -13.09 9.87
N GLU A 293 -7.42 -12.26 10.25
CA GLU A 293 -6.64 -11.45 9.31
C GLU A 293 -5.76 -12.28 8.35
N SER A 294 -5.45 -13.53 8.69
CA SER A 294 -4.72 -14.49 7.84
C SER A 294 -5.55 -15.01 6.66
N TYR A 295 -6.85 -14.68 6.60
CA TYR A 295 -7.77 -14.92 5.47
C TYR A 295 -8.05 -13.64 4.65
N THR A 296 -7.38 -12.54 4.98
CA THR A 296 -7.54 -11.23 4.30
C THR A 296 -6.23 -10.81 3.64
N ASP A 297 -6.28 -9.94 2.63
CA ASP A 297 -5.07 -9.43 1.97
C ASP A 297 -4.04 -8.78 2.93
N TYR A 298 -4.48 -8.32 4.11
CA TYR A 298 -3.65 -7.75 5.17
C TYR A 298 -2.65 -8.78 5.74
N GLY A 299 -3.00 -10.07 5.77
CA GLY A 299 -2.12 -11.16 6.16
C GLY A 299 -0.85 -11.21 5.29
N VAL A 300 -1.01 -11.55 4.01
CA VAL A 300 0.08 -11.61 3.03
C VAL A 300 0.73 -10.23 2.82
N LEU A 301 -0.02 -9.16 2.57
CA LEU A 301 0.59 -7.87 2.22
C LEU A 301 1.27 -7.19 3.41
N VAL A 302 0.61 -7.08 4.56
CA VAL A 302 1.05 -6.26 5.70
C VAL A 302 1.78 -7.08 6.76
N LYS A 303 1.33 -8.31 7.03
CA LYS A 303 1.93 -9.21 8.05
C LYS A 303 2.99 -10.16 7.49
N GLY A 304 3.01 -10.41 6.18
CA GLY A 304 3.88 -11.41 5.54
C GLY A 304 3.53 -12.85 5.93
N VAL A 305 2.28 -13.12 6.32
CA VAL A 305 1.80 -14.45 6.72
C VAL A 305 0.28 -14.55 6.54
N GLY A 306 -0.19 -15.63 5.92
CA GLY A 306 -1.60 -15.90 5.67
C GLY A 306 -1.82 -17.29 5.08
N VAL A 307 -3.08 -17.70 4.88
CA VAL A 307 -3.46 -18.92 4.15
C VAL A 307 -3.81 -18.59 2.69
N CYS A 308 -4.16 -19.59 1.87
CA CYS A 308 -4.46 -19.47 0.44
C CYS A 308 -5.32 -18.25 0.07
N GLU A 309 -6.44 -18.05 0.78
CA GLU A 309 -7.34 -16.92 0.58
C GLU A 309 -6.64 -15.54 0.71
N SER A 310 -5.66 -15.41 1.60
CA SER A 310 -4.86 -14.19 1.75
C SER A 310 -3.87 -13.99 0.59
N TYR A 311 -3.31 -15.06 0.01
CA TYR A 311 -2.52 -14.99 -1.23
C TYR A 311 -3.40 -14.56 -2.39
N ALA A 312 -4.53 -15.22 -2.58
CA ALA A 312 -5.47 -14.95 -3.68
C ALA A 312 -6.05 -13.52 -3.63
N LYS A 313 -6.40 -13.01 -2.43
CA LYS A 313 -6.84 -11.62 -2.24
C LYS A 313 -5.70 -10.61 -2.41
N ALA A 314 -4.47 -10.94 -2.01
CA ALA A 314 -3.30 -10.07 -2.20
C ALA A 314 -2.90 -9.95 -3.67
N MET A 315 -2.93 -11.05 -4.43
CA MET A 315 -2.72 -11.08 -5.88
C MET A 315 -3.84 -10.32 -6.60
N TYR A 316 -5.12 -10.60 -6.29
CA TYR A 316 -6.27 -9.85 -6.79
C TYR A 316 -6.10 -8.34 -6.58
N ARG A 317 -5.65 -7.91 -5.38
CA ARG A 317 -5.40 -6.48 -5.10
C ARG A 317 -4.27 -5.93 -5.96
N LEU A 318 -3.10 -6.58 -5.98
CA LEU A 318 -1.92 -6.04 -6.66
C LEU A 318 -2.09 -6.01 -8.19
N LEU A 319 -2.64 -7.07 -8.79
CA LEU A 319 -2.83 -7.18 -10.24
C LEU A 319 -3.89 -6.19 -10.75
N ASN A 320 -5.08 -6.15 -10.14
CA ASN A 320 -6.11 -5.19 -10.55
C ASN A 320 -5.66 -3.73 -10.32
N ALA A 321 -4.88 -3.43 -9.28
CA ALA A 321 -4.30 -2.10 -9.08
C ALA A 321 -3.20 -1.76 -10.10
N ALA A 322 -2.44 -2.75 -10.59
CA ALA A 322 -1.50 -2.62 -11.71
C ALA A 322 -2.19 -2.56 -13.10
N GLY A 323 -3.50 -2.80 -13.15
CA GLY A 323 -4.36 -2.73 -14.34
C GLY A 323 -4.54 -4.05 -15.09
N ILE A 324 -4.30 -5.18 -14.42
CA ILE A 324 -4.47 -6.53 -14.96
C ILE A 324 -5.75 -7.13 -14.38
N GLU A 325 -6.72 -7.42 -15.24
CA GLU A 325 -8.02 -7.99 -14.83
C GLU A 325 -7.78 -9.37 -14.20
N THR A 326 -8.10 -9.45 -12.91
CA THR A 326 -7.85 -10.65 -12.09
C THR A 326 -9.09 -10.98 -11.28
N LEU A 327 -9.50 -12.25 -11.33
CA LEU A 327 -10.59 -12.81 -10.56
C LEU A 327 -10.04 -13.58 -9.34
N PHE A 328 -10.84 -13.66 -8.29
CA PHE A 328 -10.62 -14.55 -7.16
C PHE A 328 -11.44 -15.81 -7.38
N VAL A 329 -10.82 -16.98 -7.21
CA VAL A 329 -11.48 -18.28 -7.35
C VAL A 329 -11.56 -18.92 -5.97
N PHE A 330 -12.75 -19.39 -5.63
CA PHE A 330 -12.98 -20.27 -4.48
C PHE A 330 -13.44 -21.65 -4.96
N GLY A 331 -12.96 -22.69 -4.29
CA GLY A 331 -13.26 -24.07 -4.57
C GLY A 331 -12.56 -25.00 -3.57
N GLU A 332 -12.10 -26.14 -4.04
CA GLU A 332 -11.35 -27.13 -3.27
C GLU A 332 -10.05 -27.50 -3.99
N ALA A 333 -9.09 -28.06 -3.27
CA ALA A 333 -7.90 -28.67 -3.86
C ALA A 333 -7.46 -29.93 -3.10
N ILE A 334 -6.88 -30.88 -3.83
CA ILE A 334 -6.40 -32.18 -3.33
C ILE A 334 -4.90 -32.04 -3.05
N ASN A 335 -4.52 -31.93 -1.78
CA ASN A 335 -3.13 -31.74 -1.40
C ASN A 335 -2.27 -33.00 -1.58
N GLN A 336 -0.96 -32.89 -1.33
CA GLN A 336 0.02 -33.97 -1.52
C GLN A 336 -0.24 -35.24 -0.69
N SER A 337 -1.11 -35.18 0.33
CA SER A 337 -1.55 -36.32 1.14
C SER A 337 -2.83 -36.98 0.61
N GLY A 338 -3.38 -36.51 -0.53
CA GLY A 338 -4.65 -36.97 -1.09
C GLY A 338 -5.89 -36.45 -0.36
N ILE A 339 -5.74 -35.40 0.46
CA ILE A 339 -6.85 -34.80 1.22
C ILE A 339 -7.41 -33.62 0.43
N THR A 340 -8.71 -33.64 0.17
CA THR A 340 -9.45 -32.49 -0.38
C THR A 340 -9.69 -31.47 0.74
N GLU A 341 -9.27 -30.22 0.52
CA GLU A 341 -9.52 -29.09 1.44
C GLU A 341 -10.01 -27.84 0.68
N ALA A 342 -10.76 -26.97 1.37
CA ALA A 342 -11.26 -25.72 0.79
C ALA A 342 -10.09 -24.78 0.45
N HIS A 343 -10.04 -24.28 -0.78
CA HIS A 343 -8.89 -23.58 -1.32
C HIS A 343 -9.29 -22.36 -2.16
N ALA A 344 -8.36 -21.43 -2.32
CA ALA A 344 -8.59 -20.17 -3.00
C ALA A 344 -7.35 -19.69 -3.78
N TRP A 345 -7.57 -19.29 -5.04
CA TRP A 345 -6.54 -18.90 -6.00
C TRP A 345 -7.05 -17.82 -6.96
N ASN A 346 -6.40 -17.60 -8.11
CA ASN A 346 -6.78 -16.58 -9.08
C ASN A 346 -6.93 -17.09 -10.51
N ILE A 347 -7.73 -16.35 -11.29
CA ILE A 347 -7.66 -16.37 -12.76
C ILE A 347 -7.21 -14.99 -13.22
N VAL A 348 -6.16 -14.93 -14.04
CA VAL A 348 -5.55 -13.69 -14.53
C VAL A 348 -5.77 -13.55 -16.04
N LYS A 349 -6.01 -12.32 -16.51
CA LYS A 349 -6.23 -12.01 -17.92
C LYS A 349 -5.04 -11.27 -18.53
N LEU A 350 -4.39 -11.89 -19.51
CA LEU A 350 -3.26 -11.32 -20.24
C LEU A 350 -3.59 -11.26 -21.73
N ASN A 351 -3.52 -10.07 -22.33
CA ASN A 351 -3.79 -9.85 -23.76
C ASN A 351 -5.08 -10.52 -24.26
N GLY A 352 -6.16 -10.39 -23.48
CA GLY A 352 -7.50 -10.91 -23.82
C GLY A 352 -7.72 -12.40 -23.58
N ARG A 353 -6.76 -13.12 -23.00
CA ARG A 353 -6.85 -14.55 -22.67
C ARG A 353 -6.76 -14.75 -21.16
N TYR A 354 -7.45 -15.76 -20.64
CA TYR A 354 -7.46 -16.11 -19.23
C TYR A 354 -6.54 -17.30 -18.93
N TYR A 355 -5.96 -17.28 -17.73
CA TYR A 355 -4.97 -18.23 -17.22
C TYR A 355 -5.24 -18.51 -15.73
N GLN A 356 -5.06 -19.75 -15.28
CA GLN A 356 -5.14 -20.14 -13.87
C GLN A 356 -3.82 -19.81 -13.15
N LEU A 357 -3.90 -19.31 -11.91
CA LEU A 357 -2.74 -18.94 -11.11
C LEU A 357 -2.97 -19.24 -9.61
N ASP A 358 -2.15 -20.10 -9.00
CA ASP A 358 -2.06 -20.20 -7.53
C ASP A 358 -0.67 -19.85 -6.99
N THR A 359 -0.56 -18.64 -6.45
CA THR A 359 0.64 -18.12 -5.76
C THR A 359 0.84 -18.74 -4.37
N THR A 360 -0.12 -19.52 -3.87
CA THR A 360 -0.01 -20.25 -2.59
C THR A 360 0.84 -21.49 -2.77
N TRP A 361 0.49 -22.37 -3.72
CA TRP A 361 1.23 -23.60 -3.99
C TRP A 361 2.58 -23.31 -4.66
N ASP A 362 2.74 -22.15 -5.32
CA ASP A 362 4.05 -21.65 -5.78
C ASP A 362 4.93 -20.99 -4.68
N ASN A 363 4.53 -21.08 -3.39
CA ASN A 363 5.32 -20.69 -2.22
C ASN A 363 5.66 -21.90 -1.32
N PRO A 364 6.59 -22.79 -1.73
CA PRO A 364 6.88 -24.03 -1.02
C PRO A 364 7.43 -23.81 0.40
N ILE A 365 6.87 -24.54 1.37
CA ILE A 365 7.34 -24.57 2.77
C ILE A 365 8.59 -25.45 2.86
N VAL A 366 9.78 -24.84 2.74
CA VAL A 366 11.05 -25.58 2.75
C VAL A 366 11.71 -25.59 4.13
N PRO A 367 12.08 -26.78 4.68
CA PRO A 367 12.79 -26.91 5.96
C PRO A 367 14.04 -26.03 6.06
N GLY A 368 14.25 -25.44 7.23
CA GLY A 368 15.35 -24.50 7.48
C GLY A 368 15.10 -23.07 6.95
N GLY A 369 13.89 -22.76 6.45
CA GLY A 369 13.47 -21.39 6.14
C GLY A 369 14.12 -20.76 4.90
N LYS A 370 14.79 -21.57 4.06
CA LYS A 370 15.24 -21.12 2.73
C LYS A 370 14.02 -20.88 1.85
N LYS A 371 13.86 -19.65 1.35
CA LYS A 371 12.84 -19.37 0.35
C LYS A 371 13.30 -19.82 -1.04
N TYR A 372 12.40 -20.53 -1.71
CA TYR A 372 12.45 -20.82 -3.13
C TYR A 372 11.13 -20.32 -3.73
N ILE A 373 11.17 -19.85 -4.97
CA ILE A 373 10.00 -19.49 -5.76
C ILE A 373 9.85 -20.60 -6.79
N THR A 374 8.68 -21.21 -6.89
CA THR A 374 8.32 -22.05 -8.04
C THR A 374 7.35 -21.30 -8.94
N HIS A 375 7.11 -21.85 -10.12
CA HIS A 375 6.17 -21.33 -11.10
C HIS A 375 5.42 -22.49 -11.75
N ASP A 376 5.12 -23.50 -10.94
CA ASP A 376 4.47 -24.74 -11.33
C ASP A 376 2.97 -24.54 -11.57
N TYR A 377 2.36 -23.60 -10.84
CA TYR A 377 0.96 -23.15 -10.95
C TYR A 377 0.84 -21.77 -11.60
N PHE A 378 1.90 -21.30 -12.26
CA PHE A 378 1.95 -19.99 -12.92
C PHE A 378 1.44 -20.03 -14.37
N ASN A 379 0.25 -19.45 -14.58
CA ASN A 379 -0.45 -19.33 -15.86
C ASN A 379 -0.75 -20.68 -16.54
N LEU A 380 -1.44 -21.55 -15.80
CA LEU A 380 -1.92 -22.85 -16.26
C LEU A 380 -3.22 -22.75 -17.07
N THR A 381 -3.51 -23.81 -17.83
CA THR A 381 -4.85 -24.05 -18.40
C THR A 381 -5.78 -24.76 -17.41
N ASP A 382 -7.10 -24.70 -17.66
CA ASP A 382 -8.10 -25.45 -16.89
C ASP A 382 -7.76 -26.94 -16.84
N ASN A 383 -7.30 -27.51 -17.96
CA ASN A 383 -6.87 -28.91 -18.10
C ASN A 383 -5.55 -29.26 -17.36
N GLU A 384 -4.83 -28.26 -16.86
CA GLU A 384 -3.66 -28.46 -16.01
C GLU A 384 -4.00 -28.25 -14.54
N MET A 385 -4.89 -27.30 -14.24
CA MET A 385 -5.38 -27.00 -12.89
C MET A 385 -6.38 -28.06 -12.37
N GLU A 386 -7.22 -28.66 -13.24
CA GLU A 386 -8.26 -29.64 -12.87
C GLU A 386 -7.73 -31.00 -12.39
N LYS A 387 -6.41 -31.17 -12.30
CA LYS A 387 -5.76 -32.41 -11.82
C LYS A 387 -5.79 -32.54 -10.30
N ASP A 388 -5.78 -31.39 -9.63
CA ASP A 388 -5.73 -31.25 -8.18
C ASP A 388 -6.69 -30.18 -7.66
N HIS A 389 -7.08 -29.17 -8.46
CA HIS A 389 -8.07 -28.16 -8.08
C HIS A 389 -9.49 -28.47 -8.62
N ILE A 390 -10.50 -28.16 -7.83
CA ILE A 390 -11.92 -28.38 -8.11
C ILE A 390 -12.68 -27.06 -7.94
N TRP A 391 -13.38 -26.59 -8.98
CA TRP A 391 -14.18 -25.37 -8.93
C TRP A 391 -15.40 -25.44 -9.84
N ASP A 392 -16.41 -24.61 -9.54
CA ASP A 392 -17.58 -24.43 -10.40
C ASP A 392 -17.20 -23.65 -11.68
N LYS A 393 -16.82 -24.38 -12.72
CA LYS A 393 -16.46 -23.86 -14.05
C LYS A 393 -17.56 -23.04 -14.74
N SER A 394 -18.80 -23.02 -14.24
CA SER A 394 -19.86 -22.17 -14.79
C SER A 394 -19.73 -20.69 -14.39
N LYS A 395 -19.07 -20.41 -13.26
CA LYS A 395 -18.90 -19.05 -12.70
C LYS A 395 -17.70 -18.27 -13.25
N TYR A 396 -16.82 -18.91 -14.02
CA TYR A 396 -15.52 -18.32 -14.40
C TYR A 396 -15.24 -18.43 -15.91
N PRO A 397 -14.43 -17.51 -16.48
CA PRO A 397 -13.97 -17.63 -17.86
C PRO A 397 -12.98 -18.79 -18.03
N LYS A 398 -13.00 -19.39 -19.22
CA LYS A 398 -12.21 -20.59 -19.57
C LYS A 398 -10.74 -20.26 -19.86
N CYS A 399 -9.82 -21.03 -19.27
CA CYS A 399 -8.38 -20.86 -19.41
C CYS A 399 -7.79 -21.94 -20.33
N TYR A 400 -7.71 -21.66 -21.64
CA TYR A 400 -7.23 -22.64 -22.64
C TYR A 400 -5.88 -22.28 -23.29
N SER A 401 -5.23 -21.21 -22.86
CA SER A 401 -3.97 -20.74 -23.48
C SER A 401 -2.75 -21.11 -22.63
N LYS A 402 -1.65 -21.47 -23.29
CA LYS A 402 -0.33 -21.67 -22.66
C LYS A 402 0.68 -20.55 -22.93
N THR A 403 0.31 -19.54 -23.73
CA THR A 403 1.20 -18.46 -24.23
C THR A 403 1.96 -17.70 -23.13
N TYR A 404 1.40 -17.65 -21.92
CA TYR A 404 2.03 -17.02 -20.75
C TYR A 404 2.35 -17.99 -19.60
N SER A 405 2.21 -19.31 -19.81
CA SER A 405 2.69 -20.33 -18.87
C SER A 405 4.20 -20.21 -18.68
N PHE A 406 4.68 -20.34 -17.44
CA PHE A 406 6.10 -20.14 -17.14
C PHE A 406 6.98 -21.19 -17.82
N LYS A 407 6.52 -22.45 -17.81
CA LYS A 407 7.22 -23.60 -18.41
C LYS A 407 7.47 -23.40 -19.91
N GLN A 408 6.49 -22.88 -20.67
CA GLN A 408 6.67 -22.61 -22.10
C GLN A 408 7.67 -21.46 -22.38
N LYS A 409 7.93 -20.58 -21.42
CA LYS A 409 8.82 -19.41 -21.61
C LYS A 409 10.27 -19.61 -21.18
N TYR A 410 10.52 -20.48 -20.20
CA TYR A 410 11.84 -20.56 -19.54
C TYR A 410 12.39 -21.98 -19.34
N VAL A 411 11.64 -23.03 -19.71
CA VAL A 411 12.01 -24.45 -19.47
C VAL A 411 11.92 -25.25 -20.78
N ALA A 412 12.44 -24.66 -21.86
CA ALA A 412 12.46 -25.19 -23.22
C ALA A 412 13.88 -25.60 -23.64
#